data_AF-A0A7V1EP35-F1
#
_entry.id   AF-A0A7V1EP35-F1
#
_cell.length_a   1.000
_cell.length_b   1.000
_cell.length_c   1.000
_cell.angle_alpha   90.00
_cell.angle_beta   90.00
_cell.angle_gamma   90.00
#
_symmetry.space_group_name_H-M   'P 1'
#
loop_
_entity.id
_entity.type
_entity.pdbx_description
1 polymer ?
#
loop_
_entity_poly.entity_id
_entity_poly.type
_entity_poly.pdbx_seq_one_letter_code
_entity_poly.pdbx_strand_id
1 'polypeptide(L)'
;EDQKKLTEEMKRKQEQGSMQMQGEVQELAIEEWLATQFPLDVIEEIKKGARGADCIQTVHTRNRQNCGTIYYESKRTKDFQPGWIEKFKNDIRDKGADIGVLVTEAMPSDMDRMGMREGIWICSYEEFKGLCVVLRESIIQLSNAVVSQENKGDKMTMLYDYLTSNEFRLQIEGIVEGFTQMKSDLETEKRSIMGHWKKREKQIEKVVLNTNFMYNSIKGIAGNAVQTVKALEIPDVDNALEI
;
A
#
# COMPACT_ATOMS: atom_id res chain seq x y z
N GLU A 1 -48.42 -1.43 2.60
CA GLU A 1 -47.23 -2.03 3.23
C GLU A 1 -46.27 -2.65 2.22
N ASP A 2 -46.75 -3.27 1.14
CA ASP A 2 -45.91 -3.89 0.10
C ASP A 2 -44.94 -2.92 -0.60
N GLN A 3 -45.35 -1.67 -0.79
CA GLN A 3 -44.50 -0.64 -1.41
C GLN A 3 -43.29 -0.26 -0.53
N LYS A 4 -43.42 -0.33 0.80
CA LYS A 4 -42.31 -0.11 1.74
C LYS A 4 -41.34 -1.29 1.74
N LYS A 5 -41.87 -2.53 1.75
CA LYS A 5 -41.04 -3.76 1.65
C LYS A 5 -40.22 -3.80 0.36
N LEU A 6 -40.82 -3.46 -0.77
CA LEU A 6 -40.15 -3.43 -2.07
C LEU A 6 -39.00 -2.39 -2.10
N THR A 7 -39.20 -1.26 -1.42
CA THR A 7 -38.19 -0.18 -1.34
C THR A 7 -37.04 -0.56 -0.41
N GLU A 8 -37.31 -1.25 0.70
CA GLU A 8 -36.28 -1.80 1.59
C GLU A 8 -35.49 -2.93 0.93
N GLU A 9 -36.13 -3.83 0.19
CA GLU A 9 -35.45 -4.88 -0.59
C GLU A 9 -34.58 -4.30 -1.70
N MET A 10 -35.04 -3.26 -2.41
CA MET A 10 -34.23 -2.58 -3.42
C MET A 10 -33.03 -1.85 -2.80
N LYS A 11 -33.22 -1.14 -1.68
CA LYS A 11 -32.11 -0.54 -0.93
C LYS A 11 -31.09 -1.57 -0.48
N ARG A 12 -31.55 -2.68 0.09
CA ARG A 12 -30.70 -3.77 0.55
C ARG A 12 -29.91 -4.42 -0.60
N LYS A 13 -30.53 -4.62 -1.77
CA LYS A 13 -29.84 -5.11 -2.98
C LYS A 13 -28.80 -4.10 -3.51
N GLN A 14 -29.11 -2.82 -3.45
CA GLN A 14 -28.21 -1.75 -3.88
C GLN A 14 -27.02 -1.58 -2.92
N GLU A 15 -27.25 -1.67 -1.61
CA GLU A 15 -26.21 -1.70 -0.57
C GLU A 15 -25.36 -2.98 -0.67
N GLN A 16 -25.97 -4.14 -0.96
CA GLN A 16 -25.24 -5.38 -1.24
C GLN A 16 -24.34 -5.24 -2.47
N GLY A 17 -24.84 -4.68 -3.57
CA GLY A 17 -24.03 -4.42 -4.77
C GLY A 17 -22.89 -3.43 -4.54
N SER A 18 -23.12 -2.42 -3.69
CA SER A 18 -22.07 -1.46 -3.28
C SER A 18 -21.01 -2.10 -2.39
N MET A 19 -21.38 -2.97 -1.45
CA MET A 19 -20.43 -3.72 -0.61
C MET A 19 -19.62 -4.73 -1.43
N GLN A 20 -20.25 -5.37 -2.41
CA GLN A 20 -19.61 -6.36 -3.27
C GLN A 20 -18.61 -5.72 -4.24
N MET A 21 -18.97 -4.58 -4.87
CA MET A 21 -18.03 -3.76 -5.63
C MET A 21 -16.85 -3.27 -4.78
N GLN A 22 -17.06 -2.97 -3.49
CA GLN A 22 -15.98 -2.55 -2.61
C GLN A 22 -15.05 -3.71 -2.19
N GLY A 23 -15.54 -4.94 -2.02
CA GLY A 23 -14.69 -6.11 -1.78
C GLY A 23 -13.72 -6.37 -2.95
N GLU A 24 -14.27 -6.35 -4.16
CA GLU A 24 -13.52 -6.51 -5.43
C GLU A 24 -12.40 -5.49 -5.59
N VAL A 25 -12.63 -4.26 -5.14
CA VAL A 25 -11.63 -3.20 -5.23
C VAL A 25 -10.37 -3.51 -4.42
N GLN A 26 -10.47 -4.20 -3.27
CA GLN A 26 -9.27 -4.54 -2.49
C GLN A 26 -8.54 -5.75 -3.08
N GLU A 27 -9.28 -6.76 -3.51
CA GLU A 27 -8.75 -7.94 -4.23
C GLU A 27 -7.94 -7.49 -5.46
N LEU A 28 -8.57 -6.69 -6.33
CA LEU A 28 -7.92 -6.10 -7.50
C LEU A 28 -6.72 -5.23 -7.14
N ALA A 29 -6.82 -4.42 -6.09
CA ALA A 29 -5.71 -3.55 -5.68
C ALA A 29 -4.50 -4.36 -5.19
N ILE A 30 -4.72 -5.50 -4.50
CA ILE A 30 -3.64 -6.42 -4.12
C ILE A 30 -2.98 -6.99 -5.37
N GLU A 31 -3.76 -7.53 -6.31
CA GLU A 31 -3.26 -8.14 -7.54
C GLU A 31 -2.48 -7.14 -8.42
N GLU A 32 -3.06 -5.97 -8.68
CA GLU A 32 -2.41 -4.92 -9.46
C GLU A 32 -1.11 -4.45 -8.81
N TRP A 33 -1.11 -4.31 -7.48
CA TRP A 33 0.09 -3.91 -6.75
C TRP A 33 1.18 -4.99 -6.87
N LEU A 34 0.84 -6.27 -6.70
CA LEU A 34 1.80 -7.39 -6.84
C LEU A 34 2.36 -7.46 -8.26
N ALA A 35 1.50 -7.41 -9.28
CA ALA A 35 1.91 -7.48 -10.68
C ALA A 35 2.81 -6.30 -11.07
N THR A 36 2.53 -5.11 -10.53
CA THR A 36 3.34 -3.91 -10.77
C THR A 36 4.69 -3.99 -10.06
N GLN A 37 4.73 -4.43 -8.80
CA GLN A 37 5.96 -4.48 -8.02
C GLN A 37 6.85 -5.68 -8.36
N PHE A 38 6.26 -6.80 -8.79
CA PHE A 38 6.99 -8.02 -9.11
C PHE A 38 6.70 -8.51 -10.54
N PRO A 39 7.20 -7.82 -11.59
CA PRO A 39 6.86 -8.13 -12.98
C PRO A 39 7.33 -9.50 -13.49
N LEU A 40 8.22 -10.16 -12.75
CA LEU A 40 8.69 -11.51 -13.08
C LEU A 40 7.80 -12.60 -12.48
N ASP A 41 7.04 -12.26 -11.44
CA ASP A 41 6.20 -13.21 -10.72
C ASP A 41 4.90 -13.44 -11.50
N VAL A 42 4.26 -14.58 -11.26
CA VAL A 42 2.96 -14.90 -11.84
C VAL A 42 1.90 -14.72 -10.76
N ILE A 43 0.93 -13.84 -11.00
CA ILE A 43 -0.21 -13.60 -10.11
C ILE A 43 -1.44 -14.25 -10.74
N GLU A 44 -1.98 -15.28 -10.12
CA GLU A 44 -3.17 -16.00 -10.59
C GLU A 44 -4.37 -15.67 -9.68
N GLU A 45 -5.38 -15.03 -10.27
CA GLU A 45 -6.68 -14.79 -9.62
C GLU A 45 -7.42 -16.13 -9.44
N ILE A 46 -8.04 -16.32 -8.26
CA ILE A 46 -8.97 -17.41 -8.02
C ILE A 46 -10.39 -16.87 -8.15
N LYS A 47 -11.01 -17.23 -9.28
CA LYS A 47 -12.34 -16.75 -9.67
C LYS A 47 -13.38 -16.94 -8.58
N LYS A 48 -14.25 -15.92 -8.43
CA LYS A 48 -15.42 -15.97 -7.55
C LYS A 48 -16.29 -17.19 -7.83
N GLY A 49 -16.52 -17.99 -6.79
CA GLY A 49 -17.27 -19.25 -6.86
C GLY A 49 -16.41 -20.51 -6.97
N ALA A 50 -15.11 -20.38 -7.26
CA ALA A 50 -14.15 -21.44 -6.98
C ALA A 50 -13.83 -21.46 -5.47
N ARG A 51 -13.56 -22.64 -4.90
CA ARG A 51 -13.01 -22.73 -3.54
C ARG A 51 -11.58 -22.22 -3.55
N GLY A 52 -11.30 -21.28 -2.65
CA GLY A 52 -9.97 -20.74 -2.44
C GLY A 52 -10.01 -19.33 -1.86
N ALA A 53 -8.83 -18.77 -1.70
CA ALA A 53 -8.60 -17.39 -1.38
C ALA A 53 -8.67 -16.52 -2.64
N ASP A 54 -8.20 -15.27 -2.58
CA ASP A 54 -8.37 -14.31 -3.67
C ASP A 54 -7.36 -14.50 -4.80
N CYS A 55 -6.06 -14.58 -4.47
CA CYS A 55 -5.03 -14.78 -5.50
C CYS A 55 -3.80 -15.51 -4.97
N ILE A 56 -3.07 -16.17 -5.87
CA ILE A 56 -1.79 -16.84 -5.59
C ILE A 56 -0.68 -16.20 -6.41
N GLN A 57 0.42 -15.85 -5.74
CA GLN A 57 1.65 -15.38 -6.35
C GLN A 57 2.63 -16.55 -6.43
N THR A 58 3.08 -16.88 -7.64
CA THR A 58 4.24 -17.73 -7.85
C THR A 58 5.47 -16.86 -8.02
N VAL A 59 6.46 -17.03 -7.13
CA VAL A 59 7.66 -16.19 -7.07
C VAL A 59 8.67 -16.69 -8.09
N HIS A 60 9.16 -15.77 -8.93
CA HIS A 60 10.19 -16.05 -9.92
C HIS A 60 11.38 -15.08 -9.76
N THR A 61 12.54 -15.52 -10.24
CA THR A 61 13.72 -14.66 -10.41
C THR A 61 14.21 -14.78 -11.84
N ARG A 62 15.12 -13.89 -12.27
CA ARG A 62 15.73 -13.98 -13.60
C ARG A 62 16.45 -15.31 -13.85
N ASN A 63 16.96 -15.92 -12.78
CA ASN A 63 17.81 -17.10 -12.86
C ASN A 63 17.06 -18.39 -12.51
N ARG A 64 15.85 -18.28 -11.95
CA ARG A 64 15.09 -19.41 -11.43
C ARG A 64 13.60 -19.16 -11.48
N GLN A 65 12.88 -20.14 -12.01
CA GLN A 65 11.44 -20.15 -11.96
C GLN A 65 10.91 -20.94 -10.76
N ASN A 66 9.74 -20.54 -10.27
CA ASN A 66 8.99 -21.20 -9.21
C ASN A 66 9.84 -21.40 -7.94
N CYS A 67 10.26 -20.29 -7.34
CA CYS A 67 11.00 -20.31 -6.09
C CYS A 67 10.12 -20.72 -4.89
N GLY A 68 8.81 -20.55 -5.03
CA GLY A 68 7.77 -20.82 -4.02
C GLY A 68 6.54 -19.95 -4.30
N THR A 69 5.54 -20.07 -3.46
CA THR A 69 4.22 -19.47 -3.65
C THR A 69 3.72 -18.74 -2.40
N ILE A 70 3.07 -17.60 -2.60
CA ILE A 70 2.40 -16.84 -1.55
C ILE A 70 0.92 -16.74 -1.90
N TYR A 71 0.08 -17.12 -0.95
CA TYR A 71 -1.36 -17.13 -1.13
C TYR A 71 -1.98 -15.99 -0.33
N TYR A 72 -2.84 -15.21 -0.99
CA TYR A 72 -3.42 -13.99 -0.44
C TYR A 72 -4.93 -14.13 -0.29
N GLU A 73 -5.43 -13.79 0.90
CA GLU A 73 -6.84 -13.68 1.22
C GLU A 73 -7.12 -12.27 1.75
N SER A 74 -8.15 -11.61 1.24
CA SER A 74 -8.59 -10.30 1.71
C SER A 74 -9.93 -10.40 2.45
N LYS A 75 -10.08 -9.60 3.50
CA LYS A 75 -11.27 -9.56 4.35
C LYS A 75 -11.63 -8.10 4.67
N ARG A 76 -12.72 -7.63 4.07
CA ARG A 76 -13.32 -6.32 4.36
C ARG A 76 -14.54 -6.48 5.25
N THR A 77 -14.29 -6.48 6.55
CA THR A 77 -15.30 -6.72 7.59
C THR A 77 -14.96 -5.92 8.83
N LYS A 78 -15.98 -5.58 9.63
CA LYS A 78 -15.80 -4.77 10.85
C LYS A 78 -15.20 -5.54 12.01
N ASP A 79 -15.46 -6.84 12.08
CA ASP A 79 -15.05 -7.70 13.19
C ASP A 79 -14.28 -8.90 12.64
N PHE A 80 -13.10 -9.15 13.20
CA PHE A 80 -12.30 -10.33 12.85
C PHE A 80 -12.98 -11.61 13.32
N GLN A 81 -13.13 -12.60 12.43
CA GLN A 81 -13.66 -13.91 12.81
C GLN A 81 -12.54 -14.96 12.86
N PRO A 82 -12.32 -15.64 14.00
CA PRO A 82 -11.30 -16.68 14.14
C PRO A 82 -11.38 -17.79 13.08
N GLY A 83 -12.61 -18.12 12.64
CA GLY A 83 -12.85 -19.15 11.62
C GLY A 83 -12.23 -18.86 10.25
N TRP A 84 -11.85 -17.60 9.95
CA TRP A 84 -11.14 -17.29 8.71
C TRP A 84 -9.75 -17.92 8.66
N ILE A 85 -9.05 -17.98 9.80
CA ILE A 85 -7.72 -18.58 9.89
C ILE A 85 -7.81 -20.07 9.58
N GLU A 86 -8.77 -20.76 10.20
CA GLU A 86 -8.97 -22.20 10.00
C GLU A 86 -9.36 -22.51 8.54
N LYS A 87 -10.31 -21.77 7.98
CA LYS A 87 -10.70 -21.90 6.57
C LYS A 87 -9.51 -21.66 5.64
N PHE A 88 -8.78 -20.56 5.85
CA PHE A 88 -7.68 -20.17 4.97
C PHE A 88 -6.51 -21.16 5.06
N LYS A 89 -6.23 -21.73 6.24
CA LYS A 89 -5.25 -22.82 6.39
C LYS A 89 -5.62 -24.09 5.62
N ASN A 90 -6.90 -24.37 5.46
CA ASN A 90 -7.36 -25.48 4.62
C ASN A 90 -7.19 -25.12 3.14
N ASP A 91 -7.57 -23.90 2.75
CA ASP A 91 -7.40 -23.42 1.36
C ASP A 91 -5.91 -23.43 0.93
N ILE A 92 -4.97 -23.04 1.82
CA ILE A 92 -3.52 -23.12 1.59
C ILE A 92 -3.07 -24.56 1.37
N ARG A 93 -3.55 -25.51 2.19
CA ARG A 93 -3.23 -26.93 2.06
C ARG A 93 -3.76 -27.52 0.77
N ASP A 94 -4.99 -27.20 0.41
CA ASP A 94 -5.65 -27.69 -0.81
C ASP A 94 -4.96 -27.17 -2.07
N LYS A 95 -4.41 -25.94 -2.03
CA LYS A 95 -3.66 -25.35 -3.14
C LYS A 95 -2.17 -25.68 -3.13
N GLY A 96 -1.64 -26.20 -2.02
CA GLY A 96 -0.21 -26.46 -1.85
C GLY A 96 0.63 -25.19 -1.83
N ALA A 97 0.09 -24.09 -1.30
CA ALA A 97 0.83 -22.83 -1.21
C ALA A 97 1.82 -22.83 -0.02
N ASP A 98 2.96 -22.17 -0.19
CA ASP A 98 4.04 -22.18 0.83
C ASP A 98 3.77 -21.21 1.98
N ILE A 99 3.25 -20.02 1.68
CA ILE A 99 2.97 -18.96 2.67
C ILE A 99 1.55 -18.44 2.50
N GLY A 100 0.84 -18.24 3.61
CA GLY A 100 -0.47 -17.58 3.63
C GLY A 100 -0.44 -16.18 4.22
N VAL A 101 -1.05 -15.21 3.53
CA VAL A 101 -1.20 -13.83 3.96
C VAL A 101 -2.67 -13.42 3.91
N LEU A 102 -3.23 -13.08 5.08
CA LEU A 102 -4.57 -12.56 5.24
C LEU A 102 -4.50 -11.04 5.43
N VAL A 103 -5.05 -10.31 4.47
CA VAL A 103 -5.15 -8.85 4.46
C VAL A 103 -6.52 -8.45 4.99
N THR A 104 -6.58 -7.72 6.11
CA THR A 104 -7.85 -7.38 6.76
C THR A 104 -7.91 -5.92 7.20
N GLU A 105 -9.11 -5.34 7.19
CA GLU A 105 -9.38 -4.04 7.82
C GLU A 105 -9.60 -4.14 9.33
N ALA A 106 -10.10 -5.29 9.81
CA ALA A 106 -10.30 -5.57 11.22
C ALA A 106 -9.25 -6.58 11.71
N MET A 107 -8.34 -6.13 12.57
CA MET A 107 -7.34 -6.99 13.20
C MET A 107 -7.96 -7.84 14.31
N PRO A 108 -7.36 -9.01 14.63
CA PRO A 108 -7.73 -9.75 15.82
C PRO A 108 -7.54 -8.91 17.09
N SER A 109 -8.37 -9.13 18.12
CA SER A 109 -8.40 -8.30 19.34
C SER A 109 -7.12 -8.29 20.17
N ASP A 110 -6.27 -9.30 19.98
CA ASP A 110 -4.96 -9.51 20.61
C ASP A 110 -3.78 -9.08 19.72
N MET A 111 -4.06 -8.42 18.60
CA MET A 111 -3.04 -7.94 17.65
C MET A 111 -3.23 -6.45 17.35
N ASP A 112 -2.31 -5.63 17.85
CA ASP A 112 -2.33 -4.18 17.61
C ASP A 112 -1.84 -3.79 16.21
N ARG A 113 -1.04 -4.65 15.57
CA ARG A 113 -0.41 -4.47 14.24
C ARG A 113 -0.25 -5.81 13.54
N MET A 114 0.25 -5.79 12.31
CA MET A 114 0.50 -7.05 11.61
C MET A 114 1.36 -8.03 12.40
N GLY A 115 1.14 -9.32 12.16
CA GLY A 115 1.89 -10.38 12.80
C GLY A 115 1.47 -11.74 12.28
N MET A 116 2.04 -12.79 12.86
CA MET A 116 1.72 -14.17 12.48
C MET A 116 0.84 -14.83 13.54
N ARG A 117 -0.27 -15.42 13.11
CA ARG A 117 -1.17 -16.20 13.94
C ARG A 117 -1.40 -17.57 13.34
N GLU A 118 -1.06 -18.60 14.11
CA GLU A 118 -1.24 -20.00 13.72
C GLU A 118 -0.63 -20.38 12.34
N GLY A 119 0.47 -19.73 11.97
CA GLY A 119 1.16 -19.92 10.69
C GLY A 119 0.62 -19.09 9.52
N ILE A 120 -0.35 -18.20 9.77
CA ILE A 120 -0.87 -17.24 8.79
C ILE A 120 -0.38 -15.84 9.14
N TRP A 121 0.15 -15.13 8.16
CA TRP A 121 0.42 -13.70 8.32
C TRP A 121 -0.87 -12.91 8.22
N ILE A 122 -1.13 -12.05 9.20
CA ILE A 122 -2.30 -11.18 9.24
C ILE A 122 -1.80 -9.74 9.23
N CYS A 123 -2.26 -8.93 8.28
CA CYS A 123 -1.83 -7.55 8.12
C CYS A 123 -2.94 -6.65 7.57
N SER A 124 -2.80 -5.34 7.72
CA SER A 124 -3.60 -4.36 6.99
C SER A 124 -3.11 -4.19 5.54
N TYR A 125 -3.93 -3.60 4.68
CA TYR A 125 -3.55 -3.33 3.29
C TYR A 125 -2.30 -2.44 3.15
N GLU A 126 -2.09 -1.50 4.08
CA GLU A 126 -0.90 -0.65 4.07
C GLU A 126 0.37 -1.41 4.49
N GLU A 127 0.25 -2.35 5.43
CA GLU A 127 1.35 -3.21 5.87
C GLU A 127 1.68 -4.29 4.84
N PHE A 128 0.66 -4.80 4.12
CA PHE A 128 0.80 -5.78 3.05
C PHE A 128 1.87 -5.37 2.02
N LYS A 129 1.90 -4.09 1.62
CA LYS A 129 2.86 -3.54 0.64
C LYS A 129 4.32 -3.72 1.07
N GLY A 130 4.60 -3.69 2.37
CA GLY A 130 5.93 -4.01 2.89
C GLY A 130 6.11 -5.51 3.04
N LEU A 131 5.14 -6.17 3.65
CA LEU A 131 5.21 -7.58 4.02
C LEU A 131 5.46 -8.51 2.82
N CYS A 132 4.76 -8.31 1.70
CA CYS A 132 4.93 -9.17 0.53
C CYS A 132 6.35 -9.10 -0.08
N VAL A 133 7.01 -7.94 -0.04
CA VAL A 133 8.41 -7.79 -0.48
C VAL A 133 9.32 -8.67 0.35
N VAL A 134 9.11 -8.64 1.68
CA VAL A 134 9.92 -9.41 2.63
C VAL A 134 9.69 -10.90 2.44
N LEU A 135 8.43 -11.35 2.41
CA LEU A 135 8.09 -12.76 2.24
C LEU A 135 8.61 -13.31 0.91
N ARG A 136 8.54 -12.50 -0.16
CA ARG A 136 9.09 -12.85 -1.47
C ARG A 136 10.60 -13.06 -1.42
N GLU A 137 11.34 -12.15 -0.80
CA GLU A 137 12.79 -12.27 -0.64
C GLU A 137 13.16 -13.49 0.20
N SER A 138 12.42 -13.75 1.29
CA SER A 138 12.60 -14.94 2.11
C SER A 138 12.41 -16.24 1.32
N ILE A 139 11.36 -16.34 0.49
CA ILE A 139 11.13 -17.49 -0.39
C ILE A 139 12.32 -17.68 -1.35
N ILE A 140 12.84 -16.60 -1.93
CA ILE A 140 13.99 -16.70 -2.85
C ILE A 140 15.23 -17.21 -2.13
N GLN A 141 15.53 -16.69 -0.94
CA GLN A 141 16.66 -17.12 -0.13
C GLN A 141 16.54 -18.59 0.27
N LEU A 142 15.35 -19.01 0.70
CA LEU A 142 15.05 -20.41 1.01
C LEU A 142 15.23 -21.31 -0.20
N SER A 143 14.69 -20.91 -1.34
CA SER A 143 14.84 -21.63 -2.60
C SER A 143 16.32 -21.83 -2.95
N ASN A 144 17.14 -20.79 -2.81
CA ASN A 144 18.58 -20.84 -3.05
C ASN A 144 19.31 -21.75 -2.04
N ALA A 145 18.94 -21.69 -0.76
CA ALA A 145 19.51 -22.52 0.29
C ALA A 145 19.21 -24.02 0.05
N VAL A 146 17.98 -24.36 -0.35
CA VAL A 146 17.57 -25.74 -0.67
C VAL A 146 18.42 -26.34 -1.80
N VAL A 147 18.80 -25.55 -2.81
CA VAL A 147 19.68 -26.02 -3.91
C VAL A 147 21.07 -26.32 -3.42
N SER A 148 21.61 -25.49 -2.54
CA SER A 148 22.94 -25.72 -1.97
C SER A 148 23.01 -27.03 -1.16
N GLN A 149 21.86 -27.61 -0.82
CA GLN A 149 21.70 -28.81 0.02
C GLN A 149 21.12 -30.01 -0.73
N GLU A 150 21.13 -30.05 -2.07
CA GLU A 150 20.49 -31.09 -2.90
C GLU A 150 20.93 -32.57 -2.67
N ASN A 151 21.80 -32.84 -1.69
CA ASN A 151 22.25 -34.19 -1.31
C ASN A 151 21.59 -34.80 -0.06
N LYS A 152 20.57 -34.19 0.58
CA LYS A 152 19.91 -34.81 1.75
C LYS A 152 18.38 -34.66 1.78
N GLY A 153 17.70 -35.65 1.21
CA GLY A 153 16.55 -36.36 1.79
C GLY A 153 15.22 -35.65 2.07
N ASP A 154 15.18 -34.56 2.84
CA ASP A 154 13.91 -34.09 3.45
C ASP A 154 13.72 -32.57 3.29
N LYS A 155 13.23 -32.18 2.10
CA LYS A 155 13.09 -30.77 1.68
C LYS A 155 11.90 -30.04 2.31
N MET A 156 10.81 -30.73 2.63
CA MET A 156 9.56 -30.10 3.13
C MET A 156 9.61 -29.81 4.64
N THR A 157 10.15 -30.74 5.43
CA THR A 157 10.21 -30.59 6.89
C THR A 157 11.12 -29.44 7.29
N MET A 158 12.28 -29.27 6.62
CA MET A 158 13.20 -28.18 6.89
C MET A 158 12.63 -26.79 6.57
N LEU A 159 11.85 -26.68 5.48
CA LEU A 159 11.14 -25.45 5.10
C LEU A 159 10.10 -25.07 6.14
N TYR A 160 9.29 -26.05 6.56
CA TYR A 160 8.29 -25.85 7.60
C TYR A 160 8.93 -25.44 8.93
N ASP A 161 9.99 -26.15 9.34
CA ASP A 161 10.69 -25.87 10.60
C ASP A 161 11.34 -24.49 10.60
N TYR A 162 11.90 -24.05 9.47
CA TYR A 162 12.48 -22.71 9.37
C TYR A 162 11.42 -21.61 9.32
N LEU A 163 10.35 -21.76 8.53
CA LEU A 163 9.25 -20.78 8.46
C LEU A 163 8.52 -20.62 9.80
N THR A 164 8.47 -21.68 10.60
CA THR A 164 7.92 -21.65 11.96
C THR A 164 8.95 -21.33 13.04
N SER A 165 10.23 -21.16 12.66
CA SER A 165 11.30 -20.91 13.61
C SER A 165 11.23 -19.50 14.21
N ASN A 166 11.74 -19.38 15.44
CA ASN A 166 11.95 -18.09 16.08
C ASN A 166 12.97 -17.21 15.32
N GLU A 167 13.94 -17.83 14.64
CA GLU A 167 14.95 -17.11 13.87
C GLU A 167 14.30 -16.36 12.69
N PHE A 168 13.45 -17.04 11.93
CA PHE A 168 12.69 -16.41 10.84
C PHE A 168 11.79 -15.29 11.36
N ARG A 169 11.07 -15.52 12.46
CA ARG A 169 10.23 -14.48 13.09
C ARG A 169 11.04 -13.23 13.45
N LEU A 170 12.17 -13.38 14.13
CA LEU A 170 13.03 -12.26 14.53
C LEU A 170 13.60 -11.50 13.32
N GLN A 171 13.94 -12.20 12.24
CA GLN A 171 14.37 -11.56 11.00
C GLN A 171 13.24 -10.71 10.38
N ILE A 172 12.01 -11.25 10.33
CA ILE A 172 10.86 -10.49 9.84
C ILE A 172 10.58 -9.29 10.75
N GLU A 173 10.54 -9.47 12.07
CA GLU A 173 10.33 -8.39 13.03
C GLU A 173 11.34 -7.24 12.85
N GLY A 174 12.63 -7.54 12.73
CA GLY A 174 13.66 -6.53 12.51
C GLY A 174 13.49 -5.75 11.20
N ILE A 175 13.07 -6.43 10.12
CA ILE A 175 12.79 -5.77 8.84
C ILE A 175 11.58 -4.84 8.97
N VAL A 176 10.52 -5.30 9.65
CA VAL A 176 9.28 -4.55 9.86
C VAL A 176 9.48 -3.32 10.72
N GLU A 177 10.29 -3.43 11.78
CA GLU A 177 10.73 -2.30 12.59
C GLU A 177 11.47 -1.27 11.73
N GLY A 178 12.39 -1.72 10.87
CA GLY A 178 13.10 -0.86 9.92
C GLY A 178 12.16 -0.10 8.98
N PHE A 179 11.19 -0.78 8.37
CA PHE A 179 10.20 -0.12 7.49
C PHE A 179 9.30 0.87 8.24
N THR A 180 8.87 0.51 9.45
CA THR A 180 8.05 1.39 10.30
C THR A 180 8.81 2.67 10.64
N GLN A 181 10.09 2.54 11.00
CA GLN A 181 10.95 3.67 11.28
C GLN A 181 11.15 4.55 10.05
N MET A 182 11.49 3.97 8.89
CA MET A 182 11.67 4.73 7.64
C MET A 182 10.41 5.51 7.23
N LYS A 183 9.21 4.90 7.39
CA LYS A 183 7.93 5.59 7.13
C LYS A 183 7.72 6.77 8.08
N SER A 184 8.01 6.58 9.36
CA SER A 184 7.90 7.63 10.39
C SER A 184 8.84 8.81 10.12
N ASP A 185 10.08 8.52 9.73
CA ASP A 185 11.09 9.53 9.40
C ASP A 185 10.65 10.34 8.18
N LEU A 186 10.19 9.68 7.12
CA LEU A 186 9.67 10.34 5.91
C LEU A 186 8.51 11.29 6.21
N GLU A 187 7.53 10.86 7.01
CA GLU A 187 6.38 11.71 7.38
C GLU A 187 6.80 12.89 8.26
N THR A 188 7.84 12.73 9.07
CA THR A 188 8.41 13.82 9.86
C THR A 188 9.15 14.83 8.98
N GLU A 189 9.93 14.36 8.00
CA GLU A 189 10.59 15.22 7.01
C GLU A 189 9.58 16.01 6.18
N LYS A 190 8.53 15.36 5.66
CA LYS A 190 7.46 16.03 4.90
C LYS A 190 6.85 17.18 5.67
N ARG A 191 6.46 16.95 6.94
CA ARG A 191 5.88 17.99 7.81
C ARG A 191 6.85 19.15 8.04
N SER A 192 8.11 18.86 8.30
CA SER A 192 9.15 19.87 8.50
C SER A 192 9.35 20.73 7.24
N ILE A 193 9.49 20.08 6.08
CA ILE A 193 9.69 20.76 4.79
C ILE A 193 8.49 21.64 4.41
N MET A 194 7.26 21.16 4.63
CA MET A 194 6.06 21.98 4.42
C MET A 194 6.09 23.27 5.26
N GLY A 195 6.52 23.17 6.53
CA GLY A 195 6.72 24.34 7.39
C GLY A 195 7.77 25.31 6.82
N HIS A 196 8.89 24.78 6.35
CA HIS A 196 9.94 25.58 5.70
C HIS A 196 9.45 26.28 4.43
N TRP A 197 8.69 25.60 3.58
CA TRP A 197 8.07 26.20 2.40
C TRP A 197 7.13 27.34 2.79
N LYS A 198 6.25 27.13 3.76
CA LYS A 198 5.32 28.18 4.20
C LYS A 198 6.05 29.41 4.77
N LYS A 199 7.16 29.19 5.49
CA LYS A 199 8.00 30.27 6.00
C LYS A 199 8.66 31.06 4.86
N ARG A 200 9.21 30.37 3.84
CA ARG A 200 9.83 31.01 2.67
C ARG A 200 8.81 31.77 1.83
N GLU A 201 7.62 31.21 1.63
CA GLU A 201 6.51 31.88 0.94
C GLU A 201 6.19 33.23 1.60
N LYS A 202 5.99 33.27 2.92
CA LYS A 202 5.75 34.53 3.66
C LYS A 202 6.91 35.52 3.56
N GLN A 203 8.15 35.03 3.53
CA GLN A 203 9.32 35.89 3.37
C GLN A 203 9.37 36.52 1.98
N ILE A 204 9.11 35.72 0.93
CA ILE A 204 9.05 36.19 -0.46
C ILE A 204 7.93 37.23 -0.60
N GLU A 205 6.72 36.91 -0.11
CA GLU A 205 5.57 37.82 -0.13
C GLU A 205 5.89 39.16 0.54
N LYS A 206 6.51 39.14 1.73
CA LYS A 206 6.92 40.36 2.42
C LYS A 206 7.92 41.20 1.62
N VAL A 207 8.91 40.56 0.99
CA VAL A 207 9.89 41.26 0.15
C VAL A 207 9.21 41.90 -1.05
N VAL A 208 8.34 41.15 -1.76
CA VAL A 208 7.59 41.65 -2.92
C VAL A 208 6.71 42.84 -2.54
N LEU A 209 5.96 42.74 -1.44
CA LEU A 209 5.10 43.83 -0.94
C LEU A 209 5.93 45.08 -0.62
N ASN A 210 7.04 44.92 0.10
CA ASN A 210 7.91 46.04 0.45
C ASN A 210 8.50 46.70 -0.81
N THR A 211 8.98 45.90 -1.78
CA THR A 211 9.49 46.41 -3.05
C THR A 211 8.41 47.17 -3.82
N ASN A 212 7.18 46.66 -3.84
CA ASN A 212 6.04 47.31 -4.48
C ASN A 212 5.70 48.65 -3.81
N PHE A 213 5.64 48.68 -2.48
CA PHE A 213 5.40 49.92 -1.72
C PHE A 213 6.51 50.95 -1.94
N MET A 214 7.78 50.54 -1.93
CA MET A 214 8.89 51.45 -2.21
C MET A 214 8.80 52.02 -3.62
N TYR A 215 8.58 51.16 -4.62
CA TYR A 215 8.46 51.57 -6.02
C TYR A 215 7.31 52.58 -6.21
N ASN A 216 6.12 52.30 -5.69
CA ASN A 216 4.97 53.21 -5.80
C ASN A 216 5.14 54.50 -4.98
N SER A 217 5.79 54.43 -3.82
CA SER A 217 6.09 55.64 -3.03
C SER A 217 7.03 56.58 -3.79
N ILE A 218 8.09 56.05 -4.41
CA ILE A 218 9.03 56.84 -5.20
C ILE A 218 8.35 57.37 -6.48
N LYS A 219 7.57 56.53 -7.19
CA LYS A 219 6.80 56.94 -8.38
C LYS A 219 5.78 58.04 -8.05
N GLY A 220 5.14 57.99 -6.88
CA GLY A 220 4.21 59.03 -6.43
C GLY A 220 4.88 60.39 -6.13
N ILE A 221 6.13 60.38 -5.63
CA ILE A 221 6.88 61.61 -5.33
C ILE A 221 7.54 62.20 -6.58
N ALA A 222 8.21 61.36 -7.38
CA ALA A 222 9.01 61.78 -8.52
C ALA A 222 8.24 61.76 -9.86
N GLY A 223 6.99 61.30 -9.86
CA GLY A 223 6.12 61.23 -11.04
C GLY A 223 6.75 60.40 -12.17
N ASN A 224 6.68 60.92 -13.39
CA ASN A 224 7.17 60.24 -14.60
C ASN A 224 8.70 60.18 -14.72
N ALA A 225 9.47 60.71 -13.77
CA ALA A 225 10.93 60.64 -13.79
C ALA A 225 11.48 59.25 -13.40
N VAL A 226 10.65 58.38 -12.80
CA VAL A 226 11.03 57.02 -12.41
C VAL A 226 10.72 56.06 -13.55
N GLN A 227 11.73 55.31 -14.01
CA GLN A 227 11.55 54.29 -15.04
C GLN A 227 10.60 53.18 -14.58
N THR A 228 9.77 52.69 -15.50
CA THR A 228 8.78 51.67 -15.19
C THR A 228 9.42 50.30 -15.02
N VAL A 229 9.04 49.60 -13.94
CA VAL A 229 9.44 48.20 -13.71
C VAL A 229 8.29 47.30 -14.14
N LYS A 230 8.39 46.71 -15.35
CA LYS A 230 7.34 45.86 -15.94
C LYS A 230 6.80 44.76 -15.02
N ALA A 231 7.63 44.18 -14.15
CA ALA A 231 7.21 43.12 -13.22
C ALA A 231 6.32 43.59 -12.06
N LEU A 232 6.16 44.91 -11.88
CA LEU A 232 5.37 45.52 -10.80
C LEU A 232 4.17 46.33 -11.34
N GLU A 233 3.98 46.37 -12.66
CA GLU A 233 2.84 47.05 -13.29
C GLU A 233 1.78 46.03 -13.68
N ILE A 234 0.52 46.48 -13.63
CA ILE A 234 -0.60 45.70 -14.16
C ILE A 234 -0.39 45.65 -15.68
N PRO A 235 -0.35 44.47 -16.31
CA PRO A 235 -0.35 44.39 -17.77
C PRO A 235 -1.60 45.11 -18.28
N ASP A 236 -1.43 46.10 -19.17
CA ASP A 236 -2.57 46.78 -19.79
C ASP A 236 -3.47 45.74 -20.46
N VAL A 237 -4.67 45.57 -19.93
CA VAL A 237 -5.68 44.64 -20.47
C VAL A 237 -6.36 45.23 -21.72
N ASP A 238 -6.08 46.48 -22.05
CA ASP A 238 -6.72 47.22 -23.15
C ASP A 238 -6.17 46.93 -24.55
N ASN A 239 -5.27 45.95 -24.71
CA ASN A 239 -4.79 45.51 -26.03
C ASN A 239 -5.21 44.09 -26.44
N ALA A 240 -6.19 43.50 -25.73
CA ALA A 240 -6.72 42.16 -26.04
C ALA A 240 -8.01 42.18 -26.90
N LEU A 241 -8.41 43.33 -27.46
CA LEU A 241 -9.62 43.46 -28.30
C LEU A 241 -9.38 43.87 -29.76
N GLU A 242 -8.14 43.87 -30.23
CA GLU A 242 -7.84 43.93 -31.68
C GLU A 242 -6.88 42.80 -32.03
N ILE A 243 -7.39 41.60 -32.37
CA ILE A 243 -7.21 40.81 -33.61
C ILE A 243 -8.27 39.70 -33.62
#